data_AF-A0A518K1P7-F1
#
_entry.id   AF-A0A518K1P7-F1
#
_cell.length_a   1.000
_cell.length_b   1.000
_cell.length_c   1.000
_cell.angle_alpha   90.00
_cell.angle_beta   90.00
_cell.angle_gamma   90.00
#
_symmetry.space_group_name_H-M   'P 1'
#
loop_
_entity.id
_entity.type
_entity.pdbx_description
1 polymer ?
#
loop_
_entity_poly.entity_id
_entity_poly.type
_entity_poly.pdbx_seq_one_letter_code
_entity_poly.pdbx_strand_id
1 'polypeptide(L)'
;MNIDALLDNLAELGAVLSIRGNDLDIDAPAGVLTDRDIEALRAAKPELLRLQRIAEGLPPSEAAAECLEWIAIDPAEWKSDRRTV
;
A
#
# COMPACT_ATOMS: atom_id res chain seq x y z
N MET A 1 17.99 -3.11 8.44
CA MET A 1 18.22 -3.37 7.01
C MET A 1 17.32 -2.41 6.25
N ASN A 2 17.84 -1.68 5.25
CA ASN A 2 17.02 -0.75 4.45
C ASN A 2 16.20 -1.53 3.41
N ILE A 3 15.01 -1.05 3.06
CA ILE A 3 14.15 -1.66 2.02
C ILE A 3 14.89 -1.66 0.67
N ASP A 4 15.55 -0.57 0.31
CA ASP A 4 16.32 -0.50 -0.94
C ASP A 4 17.40 -1.58 -1.00
N ALA A 5 18.14 -1.76 0.09
CA ALA A 5 19.18 -2.80 0.18
C ALA A 5 18.62 -4.23 0.14
N LEU A 6 17.38 -4.45 0.62
CA LEU A 6 16.70 -5.74 0.50
C LEU A 6 16.30 -6.00 -0.95
N LEU A 7 15.73 -4.99 -1.64
CA LEU A 7 15.32 -5.08 -3.04
C LEU A 7 16.52 -5.29 -3.96
N ASP A 8 17.62 -4.57 -3.74
CA ASP A 8 18.86 -4.72 -4.50
C ASP A 8 19.43 -6.14 -4.35
N ASN A 9 19.51 -6.65 -3.12
CA ASN A 9 20.00 -8.01 -2.86
C ASN A 9 19.11 -9.08 -3.52
N LEU A 10 17.78 -8.91 -3.48
CA LEU A 10 16.86 -9.82 -4.15
C LEU A 10 17.00 -9.76 -5.67
N ALA A 11 17.17 -8.57 -6.25
CA ALA A 11 17.40 -8.40 -7.68
C ALA A 11 18.73 -9.01 -8.14
N GLU A 12 19.80 -8.86 -7.37
CA GLU A 12 21.10 -9.50 -7.63
C GLU A 12 21.01 -11.03 -7.62
N LEU A 13 20.16 -11.58 -6.75
CA LEU A 13 19.88 -13.01 -6.68
C LEU A 13 18.91 -13.50 -7.78
N GLY A 14 18.45 -12.61 -8.66
CA GLY A 14 17.54 -12.92 -9.75
C GLY A 14 16.08 -13.07 -9.31
N ALA A 15 15.72 -12.59 -8.12
CA ALA A 15 14.33 -12.52 -7.68
C ALA A 15 13.64 -11.28 -8.25
N VAL A 16 12.47 -11.47 -8.81
CA VAL A 16 11.60 -10.43 -9.37
C VAL A 16 10.41 -10.25 -8.44
N LEU A 17 10.24 -9.05 -7.93
CA LEU A 17 9.05 -8.67 -7.18
C LEU A 17 8.03 -8.03 -8.11
N SER A 18 6.80 -8.55 -8.07
CA SER A 18 5.66 -8.01 -8.79
C SER A 18 4.55 -7.72 -7.79
N ILE A 19 3.99 -6.52 -7.82
CA ILE A 19 2.87 -6.18 -6.95
C ILE A 19 1.60 -6.16 -7.78
N ARG A 20 0.60 -6.96 -7.39
CA ARG A 20 -0.68 -7.09 -8.06
C ARG A 20 -1.78 -6.63 -7.10
N GLY A 21 -2.17 -5.37 -7.22
CA GLY A 21 -3.15 -4.76 -6.31
C GLY A 21 -2.62 -4.70 -4.88
N ASN A 22 -3.11 -5.58 -4.00
CA ASN A 22 -2.69 -5.65 -2.58
C ASN A 22 -1.79 -6.86 -2.27
N ASP A 23 -1.46 -7.65 -3.30
CA ASP A 23 -0.65 -8.85 -3.18
C ASP A 23 0.76 -8.60 -3.72
N LEU A 24 1.74 -9.11 -2.98
CA LEU A 24 3.14 -9.07 -3.33
C LEU A 24 3.52 -10.47 -3.83
N ASP A 25 3.76 -10.58 -5.13
CA ASP A 25 4.17 -11.80 -5.81
C ASP A 25 5.69 -11.77 -5.97
N ILE A 26 6.33 -12.91 -5.75
CA ILE A 26 7.80 -13.02 -5.78
C ILE A 26 8.15 -14.22 -6.64
N ASP A 27 8.75 -13.94 -7.79
CA ASP A 27 9.34 -14.96 -8.65
C ASP A 27 10.83 -15.03 -8.34
N ALA A 28 11.28 -16.13 -7.78
CA ALA A 28 12.69 -16.33 -7.43
C ALA A 28 13.15 -17.75 -7.77
N PRO A 29 14.41 -17.94 -8.17
CA PRO A 29 14.96 -19.28 -8.37
C PRO A 29 14.88 -20.11 -7.08
N ALA A 30 14.73 -21.43 -7.24
CA ALA A 30 14.61 -22.33 -6.09
C ALA A 30 15.86 -22.24 -5.18
N GLY A 31 15.63 -22.07 -3.88
CA GLY A 31 16.70 -21.99 -2.87
C GLY A 31 17.34 -20.60 -2.70
N VAL A 32 16.88 -19.59 -3.45
CA VAL A 32 17.35 -18.20 -3.33
C VAL A 32 16.71 -17.47 -2.16
N LEU A 33 15.41 -17.67 -1.94
CA LEU A 33 14.69 -17.07 -0.83
C LEU A 33 14.91 -17.88 0.44
N THR A 34 15.48 -17.25 1.47
CA THR A 34 15.54 -17.81 2.81
C THR A 34 14.29 -17.41 3.61
N ASP A 35 13.98 -18.16 4.67
CA ASP A 35 12.88 -17.81 5.59
C ASP A 35 13.02 -16.40 6.16
N ARG A 36 14.27 -15.97 6.41
CA ARG A 36 14.59 -14.63 6.89
C ARG A 36 14.25 -13.55 5.84
N ASP A 37 14.48 -13.83 4.56
CA ASP A 37 14.12 -12.89 3.48
C ASP A 37 12.61 -12.79 3.35
N ILE A 38 11.89 -13.91 3.48
CA ILE A 38 10.43 -13.95 3.47
C ILE A 38 9.85 -13.14 4.64
N GLU A 39 10.41 -13.27 5.85
CA GLU A 39 9.99 -12.48 7.01
C GLU A 39 10.26 -10.98 6.81
N ALA A 40 11.44 -10.62 6.28
CA ALA A 40 11.79 -9.24 5.97
C ALA A 40 10.83 -8.64 4.93
N LEU A 41 10.48 -9.41 3.90
CA LEU A 41 9.52 -9.02 2.87
C LEU A 41 8.10 -8.86 3.41
N ARG A 42 7.66 -9.74 4.32
CA ARG A 42 6.37 -9.60 5.01
C ARG A 42 6.31 -8.34 5.86
N ALA A 43 7.38 -8.04 6.59
CA ALA A 43 7.47 -6.82 7.40
C ALA A 43 7.52 -5.56 6.52
N ALA A 44 8.15 -5.63 5.35
CA ALA A 44 8.25 -4.53 4.39
C ALA A 44 7.02 -4.37 3.49
N LYS A 45 6.13 -5.38 3.40
CA LYS A 45 4.96 -5.39 2.50
C LYS A 45 4.12 -4.10 2.55
N PRO A 46 3.75 -3.54 3.72
CA PRO A 46 2.95 -2.31 3.77
C PRO A 46 3.65 -1.12 3.13
N GLU A 47 4.96 -0.98 3.34
CA GLU A 47 5.74 0.14 2.79
C GLU A 47 5.98 -0.05 1.29
N LEU A 48 6.21 -1.28 0.82
CA LEU A 48 6.33 -1.59 -0.61
C LEU A 48 5.04 -1.26 -1.37
N LEU A 49 3.88 -1.61 -0.81
CA LEU A 49 2.57 -1.23 -1.35
C LEU A 49 2.35 0.29 -1.35
N ARG A 50 2.86 0.98 -0.31
CA ARG A 50 2.79 2.45 -0.23
C ARG A 50 3.61 3.11 -1.33
N LEU A 51 4.84 2.66 -1.53
CA LEU A 51 5.75 3.17 -2.56
C LEU A 51 5.22 2.92 -3.96
N GLN A 52 4.66 1.74 -4.23
CA GLN A 52 4.02 1.46 -5.51
C GLN A 52 2.85 2.40 -5.78
N ARG A 53 1.95 2.60 -4.81
CA ARG A 53 0.82 3.51 -4.97
C ARG A 53 1.27 4.93 -5.29
N ILE A 54 2.30 5.42 -4.59
CA ILE A 54 2.90 6.73 -4.89
C ILE A 54 3.44 6.78 -6.32
N ALA A 55 4.14 5.74 -6.77
CA ALA A 55 4.67 5.65 -8.13
C ALA A 55 3.56 5.63 -9.20
N GLU A 56 2.41 5.03 -8.89
CA GLU A 56 1.22 5.00 -9.74
C GLU A 56 0.37 6.29 -9.65
N GLY A 57 0.79 7.27 -8.82
CA GLY A 57 0.02 8.50 -8.57
C GLY A 57 -1.26 8.28 -7.77
N LEU A 58 -1.40 7.11 -7.14
CA LEU A 58 -2.51 6.73 -6.29
C LEU A 58 -2.25 7.14 -4.83
N PRO A 59 -3.30 7.43 -4.05
CA PRO A 59 -3.15 7.71 -2.64
C PRO A 59 -2.53 6.51 -1.91
N PRO A 60 -1.59 6.73 -0.97
CA PRO A 60 -0.96 5.68 -0.18
C PRO A 60 -1.96 5.04 0.81
N SER A 61 -2.80 4.15 0.30
CA SER A 61 -3.78 3.28 0.98
C SER A 61 -5.12 3.85 1.49
N GLU A 62 -6.13 2.98 1.50
CA GLU A 62 -7.56 3.24 1.75
C GLU A 62 -7.87 3.64 3.20
N ALA A 63 -7.08 3.21 4.19
CA ALA A 63 -7.21 3.74 5.55
C ALA A 63 -6.90 5.25 5.64
N ALA A 64 -6.13 5.80 4.70
CA ALA A 64 -5.89 7.24 4.58
C ALA A 64 -7.02 7.95 3.80
N ALA A 65 -7.76 7.23 2.95
CA ALA A 65 -8.93 7.76 2.26
C ALA A 65 -10.16 7.82 3.18
N GLU A 66 -10.33 6.84 4.09
CA GLU A 66 -11.44 6.83 5.06
C GLU A 66 -11.35 7.97 6.11
N CYS A 67 -10.16 8.38 6.53
CA CYS A 67 -9.98 9.55 7.40
C CYS A 67 -10.33 10.90 6.73
N LEU A 68 -10.40 10.94 5.40
CA LEU A 68 -10.76 12.14 4.62
C LEU A 68 -12.26 12.23 4.32
N GLU A 69 -13.05 11.23 4.72
CA GLU A 69 -14.50 11.19 4.55
C GLU A 69 -15.28 11.59 5.82
N TRP A 70 -14.62 12.19 6.82
CA TRP A 70 -15.31 13.15 7.70
C TRP A 70 -15.39 14.49 6.98
N ILE A 71 -16.21 14.49 5.94
CA ILE A 71 -16.73 15.70 5.29
C ILE A 71 -17.28 16.55 6.43
N ALA A 72 -16.68 17.72 6.65
CA ALA A 72 -17.25 18.76 7.47
C ALA A 72 -18.61 19.13 6.88
N ILE A 73 -19.68 18.45 7.33
CA ILE A 73 -21.03 18.96 7.19
C ILE A 73 -21.03 20.22 8.03
N ASP A 74 -21.01 21.37 7.37
CA ASP A 74 -21.26 22.64 8.04
C ASP A 74 -22.68 22.56 8.62
N PRO A 75 -22.87 22.61 9.96
CA PRO A 75 -24.20 22.54 10.56
C PRO A 75 -25.12 23.68 10.12
N ALA A 76 -24.60 24.70 9.42
CA ALA A 76 -25.40 25.78 8.83
C ALA A 76 -26.21 25.35 7.59
N GLU A 77 -25.85 24.27 6.87
CA GLU A 77 -26.56 23.83 5.66
C GLU A 77 -27.86 23.06 5.93
N TRP A 78 -28.20 22.71 7.17
CA TRP A 78 -29.43 21.95 7.49
C TRP A 78 -30.75 22.74 7.28
N LYS A 79 -30.71 24.00 6.83
CA LYS A 79 -31.95 24.74 6.56
C LYS A 79 -32.47 24.46 5.15
N SER A 80 -33.16 23.33 4.97
CA SER A 80 -34.34 23.24 4.08
C SER A 80 -34.99 21.85 4.14
N ASP A 81 -35.99 21.69 5.00
CA ASP A 81 -37.24 21.11 4.52
C ASP A 81 -38.40 22.05 4.88
N ARG A 82 -38.67 22.98 3.97
CA ARG A 82 -39.99 23.57 3.82
C ARG A 82 -40.79 22.64 2.90
N ARG A 83 -41.71 21.86 3.47
CA ARG A 83 -43.03 21.65 2.84
C ARG A 83 -44.07 21.07 3.80
N THR A 84 -45.12 21.88 4.01
CA THR A 84 -46.55 21.50 4.10
C THR A 84 -46.98 20.56 5.22
N VAL A 85 -47.64 21.12 6.26
CA VAL A 85 -49.10 21.02 6.46
C VAL A 85 -49.61 22.28 7.14
#